data_AF-A0A835TLE0-F1
#
_entry.id   AF-A0A835TLE0-F1
#
_cell.length_a   1.000
_cell.length_b   1.000
_cell.length_c   1.000
_cell.angle_alpha   90.00
_cell.angle_beta   90.00
_cell.angle_gamma   90.00
#
_symmetry.space_group_name_H-M   'P 1'
#
loop_
_entity.id
_entity.type
_entity.pdbx_description
1 polymer ?
#
loop_
_entity_poly.entity_id
_entity_poly.type
_entity_poly.pdbx_seq_one_letter_code
_entity_poly.pdbx_strand_id
1 'polypeptide(L)'
;MENLLLPLLLLFFFFFFTTTTTNSPPCPKRCSCQNLSPSFTILCTKTGLLFVPAGIDRRTAELRLMDNFITVLRKRDFANMTQLIHLTLSRNTISQIMPYAFSDLKGLHALHLDSNRLTAINEEHFKGLINLRHLILSNNQLSFISPKSLDDFLETIEDLDLSYNNLVDVPWGTVAKLSNVNTVSLDHNLIEFVPEGIFSNLHKLARLDMTSNKLKKIPPDPLFSRIPVYAKSKGSPLTSLVLSFGGNPLHCNCELVWLRRLTREDDLETCASPPELMGKYFWSIREEEFVCEPPMITHRTPKLVTAVGQSASLKCKAVGDPDPYVRWIAPDGKLVANTSRTVSYENGTLDILEAALGDQGTFTCIASNAAGESTAPVEFRVVPDANGTECEEEDGNKKSGTARPEPSDILISAKSSFSNDSKLEKGDKGGVVVAEVTATSALVRWPPQDELEGLRMYQIQYNSSADEILVYRMIPAPSASFSLSDLAPGRHYELCVLAVFSDARSSLPATRPLGCSRFSTRAEFRPCRSLQAQLLGGTMIIVIGGIIVASVLVFIFILLMKYKIHNNHPKSKGKSNVCSQTNGSQSGSMGRSSSKLAGSWQQLENSGMGGKGRGGGEWEGEKGEGGEGGS
;
A
#
# COMPACT_ATOMS: atom_id res chain seq x y z
N MET A 1 -27.26 53.88 81.02
CA MET A 1 -26.31 53.37 80.02
C MET A 1 -27.06 52.41 79.12
N GLU A 2 -27.88 52.94 78.22
CA GLU A 2 -28.69 52.23 77.22
C GLU A 2 -28.90 53.27 76.10
N ASN A 3 -28.87 52.84 74.83
CA ASN A 3 -28.94 53.62 73.56
C ASN A 3 -27.67 53.72 72.68
N LEU A 4 -26.52 53.12 73.05
CA LEU A 4 -25.34 53.05 72.16
C LEU A 4 -25.02 51.65 71.60
N LEU A 5 -25.87 50.66 71.84
CA LEU A 5 -25.67 49.27 71.41
C LEU A 5 -26.42 48.90 70.11
N LEU A 6 -27.55 49.56 69.81
CA LEU A 6 -28.34 49.28 68.60
C LEU A 6 -27.64 49.65 67.26
N PRO A 7 -26.99 50.83 67.10
CA PRO A 7 -26.40 51.19 65.81
C PRO A 7 -25.12 50.41 65.48
N LEU A 8 -24.37 49.97 66.50
CA LEU A 8 -23.20 49.10 66.30
C LEU A 8 -23.59 47.68 65.88
N LEU A 9 -24.68 47.11 66.43
CA LEU A 9 -25.18 45.79 66.03
C LEU A 9 -25.69 45.76 64.59
N LEU A 10 -26.37 46.83 64.14
CA LEU A 10 -26.80 46.96 62.74
C LEU A 10 -25.64 47.14 61.76
N LEU A 11 -24.59 47.89 62.14
CA LEU A 11 -23.36 47.99 61.35
C LEU A 11 -22.61 46.65 61.25
N PHE A 12 -22.59 45.86 62.33
CA PHE A 12 -21.97 44.53 62.32
C PHE A 12 -22.73 43.54 61.43
N PHE A 13 -24.07 43.60 61.41
CA PHE A 13 -24.89 42.80 60.49
C PHE A 13 -24.75 43.22 59.02
N PHE A 14 -24.59 44.51 58.73
CA PHE A 14 -24.34 44.98 57.36
C PHE A 14 -22.96 44.56 56.84
N PHE A 15 -21.92 44.57 57.68
CA PHE A 15 -20.57 44.14 57.27
C PHE A 15 -20.43 42.62 57.08
N PHE A 16 -21.28 41.79 57.69
CA PHE A 16 -21.24 40.34 57.53
C PHE A 16 -22.13 39.78 56.40
N PHE A 17 -22.97 40.60 55.76
CA PHE A 17 -23.84 40.18 54.65
C PHE A 17 -23.53 40.82 53.28
N THR A 18 -22.41 41.54 53.14
CA THR A 18 -21.95 42.10 51.85
C THR A 18 -20.64 41.49 51.34
N THR A 19 -20.41 40.21 51.61
CA THR A 19 -19.70 39.34 50.66
C THR A 19 -20.69 38.40 50.01
N THR A 20 -21.58 38.95 49.18
CA THR A 20 -21.98 38.22 47.98
C THR A 20 -20.71 37.96 47.18
N THR A 21 -20.05 36.83 47.45
CA THR A 21 -19.11 36.26 46.50
C THR A 21 -19.89 36.08 45.22
N THR A 22 -19.71 37.00 44.27
CA THR A 22 -20.16 36.80 42.91
C THR A 22 -19.53 35.48 42.51
N ASN A 23 -20.34 34.43 42.35
CA ASN A 23 -19.90 33.12 41.89
C ASN A 23 -19.59 33.23 40.40
N SER A 24 -18.60 34.06 40.07
CA SER A 24 -17.94 34.07 38.78
C SER A 24 -17.34 32.68 38.62
N PRO A 25 -17.77 31.89 37.62
CA PRO A 25 -17.20 30.58 37.39
C PRO A 25 -15.69 30.73 37.21
N PRO A 26 -14.88 29.84 37.80
CA PRO A 26 -13.43 30.00 37.83
C PRO A 26 -12.86 29.94 36.41
N CYS A 27 -12.62 31.11 35.82
CA CYS A 27 -12.06 31.22 34.49
C CYS A 27 -10.56 30.89 34.51
N PRO A 28 -10.03 30.07 33.59
CA PRO A 28 -8.60 29.82 33.52
C PRO A 28 -7.82 31.12 33.29
N LYS A 29 -6.71 31.32 34.03
CA LYS A 29 -5.95 32.60 34.08
C LYS A 29 -5.50 33.21 32.74
N ARG A 30 -5.49 32.44 31.66
CA ARG A 30 -5.10 32.90 30.30
C ARG A 30 -6.28 33.02 29.34
N CYS A 31 -7.50 32.67 29.77
CA CYS A 31 -8.68 32.62 28.91
C CYS A 31 -9.65 33.75 29.27
N SER A 32 -10.49 34.13 28.31
CA SER A 32 -11.66 34.97 28.51
C SER A 32 -12.90 34.08 28.63
N CYS A 33 -13.72 34.29 29.65
CA CYS A 33 -14.96 33.56 29.84
C CYS A 33 -16.14 34.53 29.70
N GLN A 34 -17.11 34.17 28.87
CA GLN A 34 -18.30 34.97 28.59
C GLN A 34 -19.54 34.18 29.01
N ASN A 35 -20.44 34.84 29.73
CA ASN A 35 -21.70 34.24 30.19
C ASN A 35 -22.87 34.95 29.51
N LEU A 36 -23.29 34.45 28.34
CA LEU A 36 -24.42 34.96 27.58
C LEU A 36 -25.59 33.98 27.78
N SER A 37 -26.36 34.15 28.86
CA SER A 37 -27.49 33.26 29.15
C SER A 37 -28.35 33.01 27.90
N PRO A 38 -28.52 31.75 27.44
CA PRO A 38 -28.30 30.50 28.18
C PRO A 38 -26.91 29.83 28.05
N SER A 39 -25.97 30.34 27.23
CA SER A 39 -24.68 29.69 26.95
C SER A 39 -23.50 30.28 27.73
N PHE A 40 -22.60 29.40 28.19
CA PHE A 40 -21.32 29.77 28.78
C PHE A 40 -20.18 29.43 27.82
N THR A 41 -19.36 30.41 27.48
CA THR A 41 -18.31 30.31 26.44
C THR A 41 -16.94 30.60 27.03
N ILE A 42 -15.94 29.75 26.71
CA ILE A 42 -14.55 29.94 27.10
C ILE A 42 -13.66 30.09 25.86
N LEU A 43 -12.91 31.19 25.82
CA LEU A 43 -12.02 31.58 24.73
C LEU A 43 -10.56 31.61 25.23
N CYS A 44 -9.72 30.70 24.73
CA CYS A 44 -8.29 30.60 25.08
C CYS A 44 -7.38 30.77 23.85
N THR A 45 -7.79 31.58 22.88
CA THR A 45 -7.15 31.66 21.56
C THR A 45 -5.80 32.40 21.63
N LYS A 46 -4.75 31.88 20.98
CA LYS A 46 -3.40 32.52 20.96
C LYS A 46 -2.76 32.73 22.34
N THR A 47 -2.99 31.82 23.28
CA THR A 47 -2.55 31.96 24.69
C THR A 47 -1.28 31.18 25.04
N GLY A 48 -0.71 30.46 24.07
CA GLY A 48 0.51 29.66 24.22
C GLY A 48 0.33 28.42 25.09
N LEU A 49 -0.87 27.82 25.08
CA LEU A 49 -1.17 26.62 25.86
C LEU A 49 -0.45 25.38 25.30
N LEU A 50 0.28 24.68 26.16
CA LEU A 50 0.90 23.38 25.86
C LEU A 50 -0.04 22.19 26.14
N PHE A 51 -1.13 22.44 26.86
CA PHE A 51 -2.11 21.45 27.32
C PHE A 51 -3.46 22.12 27.60
N VAL A 52 -4.54 21.35 27.57
CA VAL A 52 -5.88 21.83 27.93
C VAL A 52 -5.91 22.25 29.42
N PRO A 53 -6.36 23.47 29.77
CA PRO A 53 -6.43 23.92 31.16
C PRO A 53 -7.35 23.06 32.02
N ALA A 54 -6.86 22.58 33.18
CA ALA A 54 -7.65 21.71 34.06
C ALA A 54 -8.83 22.41 34.77
N GLY A 55 -8.81 23.75 34.85
CA GLY A 55 -9.82 24.58 35.52
C GLY A 55 -10.93 25.08 34.60
N ILE A 56 -11.35 24.29 33.62
CA ILE A 56 -12.48 24.60 32.73
C ILE A 56 -13.80 24.27 33.44
N ASP A 57 -14.77 25.19 33.42
CA ASP A 57 -16.13 24.92 33.93
C ASP A 57 -16.81 23.87 33.06
N ARG A 58 -17.39 22.84 33.69
CA ARG A 58 -18.03 21.71 32.98
C ARG A 58 -19.39 22.05 32.36
N ARG A 59 -19.94 23.24 32.68
CA ARG A 59 -21.14 23.83 32.07
C ARG A 59 -20.85 24.65 30.80
N THR A 60 -19.60 24.65 30.33
CA THR A 60 -19.22 25.34 29.09
C THR A 60 -19.94 24.73 27.89
N ALA A 61 -20.68 25.57 27.16
CA ALA A 61 -21.38 25.23 25.93
C ALA A 61 -20.49 25.41 24.69
N GLU A 62 -19.53 26.34 24.73
CA GLU A 62 -18.57 26.56 23.65
C GLU A 62 -17.15 26.76 24.18
N LEU A 63 -16.20 25.97 23.67
CA LEU A 63 -14.80 25.98 24.10
C LEU A 63 -13.86 26.17 22.90
N ARG A 64 -13.21 27.33 22.82
CA ARG A 64 -12.23 27.65 21.76
C ARG A 64 -10.79 27.62 22.30
N LEU A 65 -10.03 26.61 21.88
CA LEU A 65 -8.62 26.38 22.22
C LEU A 65 -7.67 26.53 21.01
N MET A 66 -8.16 27.16 19.94
CA MET A 66 -7.43 27.38 18.68
C MET A 66 -6.16 28.24 18.81
N ASP A 67 -5.25 28.08 17.85
CA ASP A 67 -3.97 28.82 17.78
C ASP A 67 -3.11 28.64 19.06
N ASN A 68 -2.84 27.40 19.44
CA ASN A 68 -2.03 27.04 20.62
C ASN A 68 -1.02 25.93 20.25
N PHE A 69 -0.37 25.33 21.26
CA PHE A 69 0.68 24.31 21.08
C PHE A 69 0.33 23.02 21.84
N ILE A 70 -0.97 22.67 21.90
CA ILE A 70 -1.43 21.44 22.54
C ILE A 70 -1.00 20.25 21.68
N THR A 71 -0.37 19.25 22.29
CA THR A 71 0.17 18.06 21.59
C THR A 71 -0.63 16.78 21.81
N VAL A 72 -1.28 16.63 22.97
CA VAL A 72 -2.01 15.42 23.36
C VAL A 72 -3.32 15.78 24.03
N LEU A 73 -4.42 15.14 23.60
CA LEU A 73 -5.73 15.24 24.24
C LEU A 73 -5.96 14.05 25.16
N ARG A 74 -6.27 14.28 26.44
CA ARG A 74 -6.47 13.24 27.45
C ARG A 74 -7.93 13.17 27.89
N LYS A 75 -8.40 11.99 28.28
CA LYS A 75 -9.77 11.78 28.81
C LYS A 75 -10.18 12.76 29.92
N ARG A 76 -9.26 13.11 30.83
CA ARG A 76 -9.53 14.06 31.93
C ARG A 76 -9.72 15.52 31.49
N ASP A 77 -9.33 15.85 30.26
CA ASP A 77 -9.36 17.23 29.78
C ASP A 77 -10.81 17.64 29.50
N PHE A 78 -11.57 16.80 28.81
CA PHE A 78 -12.99 17.03 28.45
C PHE A 78 -14.01 16.22 29.26
N ALA A 79 -13.56 15.48 30.28
CA ALA A 79 -14.44 14.69 31.16
C ALA A 79 -15.62 15.50 31.73
N ASN A 80 -16.79 14.86 31.81
CA ASN A 80 -18.04 15.41 32.33
C ASN A 80 -18.55 16.72 31.67
N MET A 81 -18.09 17.08 30.47
CA MET A 81 -18.56 18.29 29.76
C MET A 81 -19.78 18.01 28.86
N THR A 82 -20.87 17.51 29.47
CA THR A 82 -22.07 17.05 28.73
C THR A 82 -22.85 18.15 28.03
N GLN A 83 -22.69 19.41 28.45
CA GLN A 83 -23.34 20.59 27.87
C GLN A 83 -22.54 21.22 26.71
N LEU A 84 -21.34 20.71 26.40
CA LEU A 84 -20.48 21.27 25.35
C LEU A 84 -21.07 20.98 23.96
N ILE A 85 -21.38 22.04 23.22
CA ILE A 85 -21.99 22.00 21.88
C ILE A 85 -20.89 22.18 20.81
N HIS A 86 -19.98 23.14 21.01
CA HIS A 86 -18.90 23.44 20.06
C HIS A 86 -17.52 23.33 20.71
N LEU A 87 -16.61 22.58 20.09
CA LEU A 87 -15.21 22.42 20.50
C LEU A 87 -14.26 22.75 19.36
N THR A 88 -13.46 23.79 19.53
CA THR A 88 -12.48 24.24 18.52
C THR A 88 -11.04 24.02 19.00
N LEU A 89 -10.35 23.07 18.37
CA LEU A 89 -8.94 22.71 18.62
C LEU A 89 -8.03 23.01 17.40
N SER A 90 -8.57 23.74 16.41
CA SER A 90 -7.92 24.22 15.19
C SER A 90 -6.53 24.82 15.42
N ARG A 91 -5.58 24.58 14.49
CA ARG A 91 -4.22 25.18 14.53
C ARG A 91 -3.53 24.95 15.89
N ASN A 92 -3.36 23.67 16.22
CA ASN A 92 -2.54 23.22 17.33
C ASN A 92 -1.43 22.28 16.81
N THR A 93 -0.75 21.56 17.71
CA THR A 93 0.27 20.57 17.37
C THR A 93 -0.16 19.16 17.79
N ILE A 94 -1.47 18.89 17.79
CA ILE A 94 -2.04 17.66 18.34
C ILE A 94 -1.64 16.48 17.44
N SER A 95 -0.84 15.57 17.99
CA SER A 95 -0.43 14.34 17.32
C SER A 95 -1.09 13.09 17.91
N GLN A 96 -1.68 13.18 19.11
CA GLN A 96 -2.30 12.04 19.78
C GLN A 96 -3.60 12.42 20.48
N ILE A 97 -4.64 11.63 20.23
CA ILE A 97 -5.89 11.61 20.99
C ILE A 97 -5.86 10.34 21.84
N MET A 98 -6.00 10.45 23.16
CA MET A 98 -6.10 9.27 24.00
C MET A 98 -7.47 8.58 23.81
N PRO A 99 -7.56 7.23 23.92
CA PRO A 99 -8.83 6.52 23.90
C PRO A 99 -9.89 7.13 24.81
N TYR A 100 -11.13 7.22 24.29
CA TYR A 100 -12.28 7.77 25.00
C TYR A 100 -12.08 9.21 25.48
N ALA A 101 -11.24 10.01 24.80
CA ALA A 101 -11.02 11.42 25.15
C ALA A 101 -12.30 12.28 25.11
N PHE A 102 -13.26 11.89 24.26
CA PHE A 102 -14.50 12.61 24.02
C PHE A 102 -15.76 11.86 24.53
N SER A 103 -15.62 10.79 25.33
CA SER A 103 -16.74 9.88 25.69
C SER A 103 -17.93 10.54 26.36
N ASP A 104 -17.69 11.67 27.03
CA ASP A 104 -18.68 12.36 27.84
C ASP A 104 -19.34 13.53 27.07
N LEU A 105 -18.83 13.85 25.87
CA LEU A 105 -19.25 14.97 25.03
C LEU A 105 -20.53 14.66 24.21
N LYS A 106 -21.53 14.08 24.87
CA LYS A 106 -22.77 13.61 24.22
C LYS A 106 -23.60 14.73 23.59
N GLY A 107 -23.43 15.97 24.05
CA GLY A 107 -24.09 17.17 23.49
C GLY A 107 -23.34 17.85 22.35
N LEU A 108 -22.18 17.32 21.93
CA LEU A 108 -21.31 18.00 20.97
C LEU A 108 -21.88 17.90 19.55
N HIS A 109 -22.03 19.05 18.90
CA HIS A 109 -22.53 19.20 17.53
C HIS A 109 -21.39 19.53 16.55
N ALA A 110 -20.34 20.25 16.97
CA ALA A 110 -19.21 20.59 16.12
C ALA A 110 -17.86 20.31 16.79
N LEU A 111 -17.01 19.57 16.09
CA LEU A 111 -15.64 19.26 16.48
C LEU A 111 -14.67 19.70 15.38
N HIS A 112 -13.87 20.73 15.68
CA HIS A 112 -12.82 21.21 14.78
C HIS A 112 -11.44 20.77 15.30
N LEU A 113 -10.78 19.92 14.51
CA LEU A 113 -9.42 19.41 14.73
C LEU A 113 -8.50 19.78 13.55
N ASP A 114 -8.88 20.74 12.73
CA ASP A 114 -8.14 21.18 11.55
C ASP A 114 -6.74 21.73 11.88
N SER A 115 -5.82 21.66 10.91
CA SER A 115 -4.46 22.18 11.02
C SER A 115 -3.73 21.64 12.25
N ASN A 116 -3.65 20.31 12.37
CA ASN A 116 -2.99 19.59 13.45
C ASN A 116 -1.97 18.58 12.90
N ARG A 117 -1.58 17.58 13.70
CA ARG A 117 -0.54 16.58 13.37
C ARG A 117 -1.04 15.15 13.58
N LEU A 118 -2.35 14.93 13.45
CA LEU A 118 -2.95 13.60 13.60
C LEU A 118 -2.55 12.71 12.43
N THR A 119 -2.12 11.49 12.71
CA THR A 119 -1.69 10.51 11.69
C THR A 119 -2.68 9.37 11.46
N ALA A 120 -3.51 9.05 12.45
CA ALA A 120 -4.55 8.02 12.32
C ALA A 120 -5.74 8.26 13.26
N ILE A 121 -6.93 7.82 12.84
CA ILE A 121 -8.15 7.78 13.65
C ILE A 121 -8.51 6.32 13.99
N ASN A 122 -8.59 6.00 15.28
CA ASN A 122 -8.98 4.69 15.80
C ASN A 122 -10.44 4.68 16.30
N GLU A 123 -11.03 3.49 16.44
CA GLU A 123 -12.42 3.29 16.90
C GLU A 123 -12.72 3.99 18.24
N GLU A 124 -11.72 4.09 19.13
CA GLU A 124 -11.88 4.65 20.47
C GLU A 124 -11.76 6.19 20.54
N HIS A 125 -11.32 6.86 19.47
CA HIS A 125 -11.05 8.30 19.52
C HIS A 125 -12.33 9.13 19.60
N PHE A 126 -13.31 8.85 18.74
CA PHE A 126 -14.57 9.60 18.62
C PHE A 126 -15.76 8.95 19.32
N LYS A 127 -15.52 7.89 20.10
CA LYS A 127 -16.57 7.17 20.82
C LYS A 127 -17.32 8.11 21.80
N GLY A 128 -18.64 8.10 21.76
CA GLY A 128 -19.55 8.91 22.58
C GLY A 128 -20.11 10.17 21.91
N LEU A 129 -19.65 10.52 20.71
CA LEU A 129 -20.04 11.74 19.97
C LEU A 129 -21.38 11.61 19.21
N ILE A 130 -22.43 11.15 19.90
CA ILE A 130 -23.70 10.72 19.28
C ILE A 130 -24.50 11.81 18.54
N ASN A 131 -24.31 13.09 18.87
CA ASN A 131 -25.04 14.22 18.28
C ASN A 131 -24.18 15.07 17.32
N LEU A 132 -23.03 14.54 16.89
CA LEU A 132 -22.07 15.28 16.07
C LEU A 132 -22.62 15.54 14.66
N ARG A 133 -22.60 16.81 14.24
CA ARG A 133 -23.05 17.28 12.92
C ARG A 133 -21.90 17.72 12.03
N HIS A 134 -20.88 18.35 12.61
CA HIS A 134 -19.72 18.87 11.88
C HIS A 134 -18.44 18.25 12.43
N LEU A 135 -17.71 17.53 11.58
CA LEU A 135 -16.40 16.97 11.90
C LEU A 135 -15.36 17.49 10.91
N ILE A 136 -14.52 18.41 11.38
CA ILE A 136 -13.50 19.08 10.56
C ILE A 136 -12.12 18.56 10.97
N LEU A 137 -11.49 17.78 10.10
CA LEU A 137 -10.18 17.12 10.29
C LEU A 137 -9.15 17.56 9.24
N SER A 138 -9.45 18.63 8.51
CA SER A 138 -8.62 19.09 7.39
C SER A 138 -7.22 19.54 7.78
N ASN A 139 -6.28 19.48 6.84
CA ASN A 139 -4.88 19.88 7.05
C ASN A 139 -4.25 19.13 8.24
N ASN A 140 -4.33 17.81 8.21
CA ASN A 140 -3.69 16.90 9.15
C ASN A 140 -2.69 15.99 8.39
N GLN A 141 -2.29 14.88 8.98
CA GLN A 141 -1.37 13.92 8.36
C GLN A 141 -1.98 12.52 8.30
N LEU A 142 -3.32 12.43 8.29
CA LEU A 142 -4.06 11.18 8.41
C LEU A 142 -3.75 10.27 7.22
N SER A 143 -3.20 9.08 7.48
CA SER A 143 -3.01 8.02 6.50
C SER A 143 -3.98 6.85 6.68
N PHE A 144 -4.70 6.79 7.81
CA PHE A 144 -5.62 5.71 8.14
C PHE A 144 -6.79 6.19 9.02
N ILE A 145 -7.99 5.72 8.71
CA ILE A 145 -9.21 5.92 9.51
C ILE A 145 -9.87 4.54 9.70
N SER A 146 -10.04 4.11 10.95
CA SER A 146 -10.66 2.81 11.24
C SER A 146 -12.13 2.79 10.81
N PRO A 147 -12.64 1.71 10.18
CA PRO A 147 -14.02 1.61 9.71
C PRO A 147 -15.10 1.98 10.71
N LYS A 148 -14.96 1.59 11.99
CA LYS A 148 -15.99 1.86 13.02
C LYS A 148 -15.83 3.19 13.75
N SER A 149 -14.86 4.02 13.36
CA SER A 149 -14.57 5.27 14.06
C SER A 149 -15.64 6.35 13.89
N LEU A 150 -16.54 6.21 12.91
CA LEU A 150 -17.64 7.14 12.62
C LEU A 150 -19.02 6.56 12.99
N ASP A 151 -19.09 5.32 13.51
CA ASP A 151 -20.34 4.59 13.73
C ASP A 151 -21.30 5.27 14.73
N ASP A 152 -20.79 6.08 15.65
CA ASP A 152 -21.59 6.72 16.71
C ASP A 152 -22.45 7.89 16.19
N PHE A 153 -22.20 8.43 14.99
CA PHE A 153 -22.86 9.63 14.43
C PHE A 153 -23.30 9.49 12.97
N LEU A 154 -23.53 8.26 12.49
CA LEU A 154 -23.99 7.99 11.11
C LEU A 154 -25.30 8.68 10.75
N GLU A 155 -26.20 8.82 11.73
CA GLU A 155 -27.50 9.46 11.58
C GLU A 155 -27.49 10.96 11.87
N THR A 156 -26.39 11.53 12.37
CA THR A 156 -26.33 12.92 12.84
C THR A 156 -25.35 13.81 12.07
N ILE A 157 -24.36 13.24 11.38
CA ILE A 157 -23.39 14.03 10.61
C ILE A 157 -24.04 14.72 9.40
N GLU A 158 -23.70 15.99 9.23
CA GLU A 158 -24.14 16.88 8.15
C GLU A 158 -22.95 17.38 7.31
N ASP A 159 -21.76 17.48 7.90
CA ASP A 159 -20.55 18.03 7.27
C ASP A 159 -19.30 17.24 7.72
N LEU A 160 -18.59 16.66 6.76
CA LEU A 160 -17.38 15.87 6.97
C LEU A 160 -16.25 16.40 6.08
N ASP A 161 -15.25 17.00 6.72
CA ASP A 161 -14.07 17.56 6.04
C ASP A 161 -12.81 16.75 6.43
N LEU A 162 -12.28 16.01 5.46
CA LEU A 162 -11.04 15.23 5.52
C LEU A 162 -9.96 15.80 4.59
N SER A 163 -10.14 17.02 4.07
CA SER A 163 -9.25 17.62 3.06
C SER A 163 -7.81 17.80 3.54
N TYR A 164 -6.83 17.88 2.63
CA TYR A 164 -5.40 18.06 2.95
C TYR A 164 -4.90 17.03 3.98
N ASN A 165 -4.93 15.76 3.60
CA ASN A 165 -4.46 14.62 4.40
C ASN A 165 -3.67 13.63 3.51
N ASN A 166 -3.27 12.48 4.05
CA ASN A 166 -2.50 11.45 3.34
C ASN A 166 -3.33 10.17 3.11
N LEU A 167 -4.66 10.29 3.00
CA LEU A 167 -5.55 9.14 2.92
C LEU A 167 -5.43 8.46 1.55
N VAL A 168 -5.00 7.19 1.55
CA VAL A 168 -4.99 6.33 0.35
C VAL A 168 -6.34 5.63 0.16
N ASP A 169 -7.02 5.34 1.28
CA ASP A 169 -8.37 4.78 1.31
C ASP A 169 -9.19 5.42 2.44
N VAL A 170 -10.50 5.38 2.30
CA VAL A 170 -11.50 5.93 3.23
C VAL A 170 -12.41 4.77 3.65
N PRO A 171 -12.96 4.72 4.87
CA PRO A 171 -13.90 3.66 5.26
C PRO A 171 -15.25 3.78 4.53
N TRP A 172 -15.26 3.42 3.24
CA TRP A 172 -16.37 3.59 2.30
C TRP A 172 -17.67 2.95 2.79
N GLY A 173 -17.61 1.73 3.34
CA GLY A 173 -18.77 1.03 3.89
C GLY A 173 -19.41 1.72 5.11
N THR A 174 -18.73 2.71 5.69
CA THR A 174 -19.25 3.60 6.75
C THR A 174 -19.71 4.92 6.15
N VAL A 175 -18.97 5.50 5.20
CA VAL A 175 -19.38 6.69 4.43
C VAL A 175 -20.71 6.48 3.69
N ALA A 176 -20.96 5.30 3.13
CA ALA A 176 -22.20 4.94 2.44
C ALA A 176 -23.45 4.91 3.35
N LYS A 177 -23.29 5.02 4.68
CA LYS A 177 -24.37 5.02 5.67
C LYS A 177 -24.73 6.43 6.18
N LEU A 178 -23.99 7.46 5.78
CA LEU A 178 -24.13 8.83 6.27
C LEU A 178 -25.35 9.54 5.65
N SER A 179 -26.55 9.01 5.90
CA SER A 179 -27.81 9.41 5.23
C SER A 179 -28.18 10.90 5.35
N ASN A 180 -27.63 11.59 6.35
CA ASN A 180 -27.89 13.01 6.62
C ASN A 180 -26.79 13.98 6.16
N VAL A 181 -25.72 13.48 5.52
CA VAL A 181 -24.57 14.31 5.11
C VAL A 181 -24.93 15.22 3.93
N ASN A 182 -24.58 16.50 4.04
CA ASN A 182 -24.78 17.55 3.04
C ASN A 182 -23.47 17.85 2.30
N THR A 183 -22.33 17.83 3.00
CA THR A 183 -21.00 18.12 2.45
C THR A 183 -20.02 17.02 2.83
N VAL A 184 -19.28 16.52 1.83
CA VAL A 184 -18.13 15.63 2.00
C VAL A 184 -16.94 16.21 1.23
N SER A 185 -15.89 16.58 1.94
CA SER A 185 -14.65 17.13 1.37
C SER A 185 -13.51 16.13 1.57
N LEU A 186 -12.99 15.60 0.47
CA LEU A 186 -11.89 14.63 0.39
C LEU A 186 -10.70 15.18 -0.40
N ASP A 187 -10.69 16.46 -0.74
CA ASP A 187 -9.67 17.05 -1.60
C ASP A 187 -8.26 17.00 -1.01
N HIS A 188 -7.24 17.05 -1.87
CA HIS A 188 -5.83 17.02 -1.48
C HIS A 188 -5.50 15.82 -0.58
N ASN A 189 -5.82 14.62 -1.08
CA ASN A 189 -5.51 13.32 -0.47
C ASN A 189 -4.80 12.41 -1.50
N LEU A 190 -4.67 11.12 -1.19
CA LEU A 190 -4.00 10.12 -2.03
C LEU A 190 -4.97 9.01 -2.50
N ILE A 191 -6.28 9.28 -2.53
CA ILE A 191 -7.31 8.27 -2.79
C ILE A 191 -7.21 7.77 -4.22
N GLU A 192 -7.04 6.45 -4.39
CA GLU A 192 -6.80 5.82 -5.71
C GLU A 192 -8.09 5.39 -6.44
N PHE A 193 -9.12 4.99 -5.70
CA PHE A 193 -10.39 4.52 -6.26
C PHE A 193 -11.59 4.89 -5.38
N VAL A 194 -12.78 4.85 -5.98
CA VAL A 194 -14.07 4.97 -5.30
C VAL A 194 -14.90 3.72 -5.64
N PRO A 195 -15.49 3.02 -4.66
CA PRO A 195 -16.35 1.86 -4.94
C PRO A 195 -17.65 2.23 -5.66
N GLU A 196 -18.17 1.32 -6.48
CA GLU A 196 -19.45 1.50 -7.19
C GLU A 196 -20.65 1.59 -6.23
N GLY A 197 -21.60 2.47 -6.54
CA GLY A 197 -22.84 2.64 -5.78
C GLY A 197 -22.66 3.19 -4.35
N ILE A 198 -21.47 3.65 -3.98
CA ILE A 198 -21.15 4.03 -2.59
C ILE A 198 -21.89 5.29 -2.13
N PHE A 199 -22.32 6.15 -3.05
CA PHE A 199 -23.02 7.39 -2.75
C PHE A 199 -24.55 7.28 -2.92
N SER A 200 -25.04 6.13 -3.38
CA SER A 200 -26.46 5.86 -3.67
C SER A 200 -27.43 6.29 -2.55
N ASN A 201 -27.08 6.04 -1.29
CA ASN A 201 -27.90 6.37 -0.11
C ASN A 201 -27.76 7.83 0.37
N LEU A 202 -26.81 8.62 -0.16
CA LEU A 202 -26.49 9.97 0.33
C LEU A 202 -27.43 11.03 -0.25
N HIS A 203 -28.73 10.84 -0.03
CA HIS A 203 -29.77 11.62 -0.70
C HIS A 203 -29.79 13.11 -0.33
N LYS A 204 -29.08 13.55 0.71
CA LYS A 204 -28.93 14.96 1.10
C LYS A 204 -27.64 15.61 0.61
N LEU A 205 -26.73 14.86 -0.01
CA LEU A 205 -25.43 15.37 -0.43
C LEU A 205 -25.61 16.48 -1.49
N ALA A 206 -25.14 17.67 -1.14
CA ALA A 206 -25.14 18.87 -1.97
C ALA A 206 -23.74 19.23 -2.49
N ARG A 207 -22.68 18.81 -1.79
CA ARG A 207 -21.28 19.02 -2.21
C ARG A 207 -20.43 17.77 -1.97
N LEU A 208 -19.74 17.32 -3.01
CA LEU A 208 -18.70 16.30 -2.96
C LEU A 208 -17.43 16.84 -3.62
N ASP A 209 -16.39 17.09 -2.84
CA ASP A 209 -15.08 17.48 -3.36
C ASP A 209 -14.09 16.32 -3.27
N MET A 210 -13.50 15.96 -4.42
CA MET A 210 -12.48 14.92 -4.56
C MET A 210 -11.28 15.45 -5.35
N THR A 211 -11.08 16.77 -5.44
CA THR A 211 -9.98 17.37 -6.18
C THR A 211 -8.60 16.95 -5.65
N SER A 212 -7.57 17.01 -6.49
CA SER A 212 -6.18 16.72 -6.11
C SER A 212 -5.97 15.37 -5.41
N ASN A 213 -6.50 14.29 -5.97
CA ASN A 213 -6.36 12.91 -5.46
C ASN A 213 -5.58 12.01 -6.46
N LYS A 214 -5.67 10.69 -6.32
CA LYS A 214 -5.08 9.68 -7.23
C LYS A 214 -6.13 8.89 -8.02
N LEU A 215 -7.35 9.43 -8.15
CA LEU A 215 -8.46 8.77 -8.82
C LEU A 215 -8.15 8.59 -10.31
N LYS A 216 -8.12 7.33 -10.76
CA LYS A 216 -8.10 7.00 -12.19
C LYS A 216 -9.47 7.14 -12.82
N LYS A 217 -10.54 6.78 -12.10
CA LYS A 217 -11.92 6.87 -12.57
C LYS A 217 -12.88 7.21 -11.43
N ILE A 218 -14.07 7.67 -11.80
CA ILE A 218 -15.22 7.84 -10.91
C ILE A 218 -16.30 6.88 -11.43
N PRO A 219 -16.82 5.96 -10.60
CA PRO A 219 -17.88 5.05 -11.03
C PRO A 219 -19.20 5.81 -11.24
N PRO A 220 -20.08 5.36 -12.15
CA PRO A 220 -21.43 5.92 -12.25
C PRO A 220 -22.21 5.63 -10.96
N ASP A 221 -22.90 6.66 -10.44
CA ASP A 221 -23.77 6.56 -9.27
C ASP A 221 -25.07 7.33 -9.54
N PRO A 222 -26.26 6.83 -9.14
CA PRO A 222 -27.53 7.55 -9.27
C PRO A 222 -27.51 8.96 -8.69
N LEU A 223 -26.66 9.25 -7.70
CA LEU A 223 -26.48 10.59 -7.14
C LEU A 223 -26.09 11.63 -8.22
N PHE A 224 -25.24 11.26 -9.18
CA PHE A 224 -24.71 12.18 -10.19
C PHE A 224 -25.74 12.62 -11.23
N SER A 225 -26.91 11.95 -11.32
CA SER A 225 -28.05 12.41 -12.11
C SER A 225 -28.62 13.78 -11.67
N ARG A 226 -28.24 14.24 -10.47
CA ARG A 226 -28.65 15.52 -9.85
C ARG A 226 -27.69 16.67 -10.15
N ILE A 227 -26.60 16.43 -10.88
CA ILE A 227 -25.66 17.48 -11.29
C ILE A 227 -26.38 18.38 -12.31
N PRO A 228 -26.36 19.71 -12.12
CA PRO A 228 -27.10 20.62 -12.99
C PRO A 228 -26.44 20.72 -14.37
N VAL A 229 -27.20 20.33 -15.40
CA VAL A 229 -26.85 20.41 -16.84
C VAL A 229 -26.65 21.88 -17.32
N TYR A 230 -27.17 22.86 -16.57
CA TYR A 230 -26.97 24.29 -16.83
C TYR A 230 -26.88 25.08 -15.53
N ALA A 231 -25.74 25.75 -15.32
CA ALA A 231 -25.63 26.85 -14.36
C ALA A 231 -26.34 28.10 -14.93
N LYS A 232 -27.66 28.21 -14.75
CA LYS A 232 -28.34 29.49 -15.00
C LYS A 232 -27.91 30.51 -13.96
N SER A 233 -27.29 31.59 -14.41
CA SER A 233 -27.00 32.75 -13.58
C SER A 233 -28.30 33.28 -12.96
N LYS A 234 -28.34 33.27 -11.62
CA LYS A 234 -29.52 33.42 -10.73
C LYS A 234 -30.39 32.15 -10.61
N GLY A 235 -30.17 31.43 -9.50
CA GLY A 235 -31.14 30.47 -8.96
C GLY A 235 -30.94 29.03 -9.41
N SER A 236 -29.77 28.44 -9.12
CA SER A 236 -29.63 26.98 -9.09
C SER A 236 -30.71 26.36 -8.18
N PRO A 237 -31.35 25.24 -8.54
CA PRO A 237 -32.29 24.59 -7.66
C PRO A 237 -31.58 24.14 -6.37
N LEU A 238 -32.25 24.27 -5.22
CA LEU A 238 -31.73 23.98 -3.88
C LEU A 238 -31.25 22.51 -3.66
N THR A 239 -31.37 21.67 -4.68
CA THR A 239 -31.03 20.23 -4.70
C THR A 239 -29.92 19.88 -5.70
N SER A 240 -29.25 20.88 -6.31
CA SER A 240 -28.18 20.63 -7.29
C SER A 240 -26.91 20.14 -6.60
N LEU A 241 -26.40 18.97 -7.00
CA LEU A 241 -25.12 18.46 -6.51
C LEU A 241 -23.95 19.21 -7.16
N VAL A 242 -23.04 19.73 -6.32
CA VAL A 242 -21.72 20.20 -6.73
C VAL A 242 -20.71 19.07 -6.55
N LEU A 243 -20.26 18.50 -7.67
CA LEU A 243 -19.14 17.57 -7.73
C LEU A 243 -17.88 18.33 -8.18
N SER A 244 -16.74 18.12 -7.53
CA SER A 244 -15.42 18.61 -7.96
C SER A 244 -14.42 17.45 -8.04
N PHE A 245 -13.68 17.31 -9.15
CA PHE A 245 -12.71 16.21 -9.35
C PHE A 245 -11.43 16.56 -10.13
N GLY A 246 -11.18 17.84 -10.41
CA GLY A 246 -9.93 18.29 -11.04
C GLY A 246 -8.66 17.93 -10.25
N GLY A 247 -7.51 17.92 -10.93
CA GLY A 247 -6.23 17.53 -10.33
C GLY A 247 -6.03 16.03 -10.07
N ASN A 248 -6.92 15.17 -10.60
CA ASN A 248 -6.79 13.71 -10.55
C ASN A 248 -6.10 13.14 -11.81
N PRO A 249 -5.34 12.04 -11.71
CA PRO A 249 -4.69 11.38 -12.83
C PRO A 249 -5.68 10.50 -13.61
N LEU A 250 -6.67 11.13 -14.26
CA LEU A 250 -7.78 10.42 -14.90
C LEU A 250 -7.31 9.49 -16.03
N HIS A 251 -7.93 8.31 -16.08
CA HIS A 251 -7.76 7.30 -17.11
C HIS A 251 -8.99 7.35 -18.03
N CYS A 252 -8.84 8.04 -19.15
CA CYS A 252 -9.92 8.49 -20.02
C CYS A 252 -10.27 7.44 -21.09
N ASN A 253 -10.68 6.27 -20.63
CA ASN A 253 -11.25 5.21 -21.44
C ASN A 253 -12.80 5.27 -21.41
N CYS A 254 -13.47 4.28 -22.00
CA CYS A 254 -14.94 4.20 -22.02
C CYS A 254 -15.62 4.22 -20.63
N GLU A 255 -14.93 3.91 -19.53
CA GLU A 255 -15.51 3.95 -18.18
C GLU A 255 -15.86 5.38 -17.72
N LEU A 256 -15.22 6.41 -18.31
CA LEU A 256 -15.51 7.82 -18.05
C LEU A 256 -16.47 8.45 -19.06
N VAL A 257 -16.98 7.70 -20.04
CA VAL A 257 -17.89 8.23 -21.08
C VAL A 257 -19.19 8.80 -20.48
N TRP A 258 -19.70 8.22 -19.39
CA TRP A 258 -20.89 8.71 -18.69
C TRP A 258 -20.63 10.09 -18.04
N LEU A 259 -19.42 10.30 -17.51
CA LEU A 259 -19.00 11.54 -16.89
C LEU A 259 -18.80 12.61 -17.96
N ARG A 260 -18.21 12.24 -19.10
CA ARG A 260 -18.06 13.13 -20.28
C ARG A 260 -19.38 13.59 -20.87
N ARG A 261 -20.46 12.80 -20.76
CA ARG A 261 -21.82 13.18 -21.18
C ARG A 261 -22.48 14.22 -20.27
N LEU A 262 -21.93 14.50 -19.08
CA LEU A 262 -22.37 15.62 -18.27
C LEU A 262 -21.96 16.95 -18.94
N THR A 263 -22.74 17.99 -18.71
CA THR A 263 -22.47 19.35 -19.16
C THR A 263 -22.11 20.19 -17.95
N ARG A 264 -20.90 20.75 -17.95
CA ARG A 264 -20.29 21.45 -16.82
C ARG A 264 -19.45 22.63 -17.29
N GLU A 265 -19.08 23.49 -16.36
CA GLU A 265 -18.01 24.47 -16.55
C GLU A 265 -16.65 23.74 -16.53
N ASP A 266 -15.68 24.23 -17.32
CA ASP A 266 -14.32 23.67 -17.40
C ASP A 266 -13.52 23.95 -16.12
N ASP A 267 -13.43 22.98 -15.21
CA ASP A 267 -12.63 23.04 -13.97
C ASP A 267 -11.15 22.60 -14.23
N LEU A 268 -10.69 22.68 -15.48
CA LEU A 268 -9.35 22.33 -15.97
C LEU A 268 -8.91 20.88 -15.67
N GLU A 269 -9.85 19.94 -15.65
CA GLU A 269 -9.56 18.51 -15.48
C GLU A 269 -8.78 17.96 -16.68
N THR A 270 -7.81 17.07 -16.44
CA THR A 270 -6.93 16.53 -17.48
C THR A 270 -6.85 15.01 -17.44
N CYS A 271 -6.70 14.41 -18.62
CA CYS A 271 -6.45 12.99 -18.76
C CYS A 271 -4.95 12.71 -18.56
N ALA A 272 -4.61 11.76 -17.69
CA ALA A 272 -3.24 11.28 -17.52
C ALA A 272 -2.93 10.04 -18.38
N SER A 273 -3.97 9.32 -18.82
CA SER A 273 -3.88 8.14 -19.69
C SER A 273 -5.23 7.94 -20.42
N PRO A 274 -5.31 7.13 -21.48
CA PRO A 274 -4.21 6.46 -22.20
C PRO A 274 -3.25 7.47 -22.89
N PRO A 275 -2.08 7.05 -23.40
CA PRO A 275 -1.03 7.96 -23.91
C PRO A 275 -1.50 8.94 -25.01
N GLU A 276 -2.51 8.57 -25.78
CA GLU A 276 -3.12 9.34 -26.88
C GLU A 276 -3.94 10.54 -26.38
N LEU A 277 -4.41 10.47 -25.12
CA LEU A 277 -5.21 11.50 -24.44
C LEU A 277 -4.43 12.20 -23.32
N MET A 278 -3.22 11.75 -23.00
CA MET A 278 -2.39 12.29 -21.93
C MET A 278 -2.13 13.80 -22.12
N GLY A 279 -2.48 14.59 -21.11
CA GLY A 279 -2.35 16.05 -21.09
C GLY A 279 -3.47 16.83 -21.78
N LYS A 280 -4.43 16.16 -22.45
CA LYS A 280 -5.63 16.83 -22.98
C LYS A 280 -6.59 17.19 -21.83
N TYR A 281 -7.32 18.29 -21.97
CA TYR A 281 -8.41 18.66 -21.06
C TYR A 281 -9.61 17.73 -21.25
N PHE A 282 -10.17 17.21 -20.16
CA PHE A 282 -11.20 16.16 -20.15
C PHE A 282 -12.42 16.50 -21.01
N TRP A 283 -12.97 17.71 -20.86
CA TRP A 283 -14.16 18.16 -21.60
C TRP A 283 -13.87 18.50 -23.08
N SER A 284 -12.61 18.80 -23.43
CA SER A 284 -12.21 19.09 -24.82
C SER A 284 -12.17 17.85 -25.71
N ILE A 285 -12.01 16.67 -25.12
CA ILE A 285 -11.98 15.37 -25.79
C ILE A 285 -13.40 15.01 -26.24
N ARG A 286 -13.55 14.42 -27.41
CA ARG A 286 -14.87 14.00 -27.92
C ARG A 286 -15.30 12.66 -27.33
N GLU A 287 -16.61 12.40 -27.30
CA GLU A 287 -17.13 11.16 -26.73
C GLU A 287 -16.57 9.92 -27.45
N GLU A 288 -16.40 9.98 -28.78
CA GLU A 288 -15.83 8.91 -29.59
C GLU A 288 -14.35 8.60 -29.33
N GLU A 289 -13.61 9.46 -28.63
CA GLU A 289 -12.21 9.22 -28.24
C GLU A 289 -12.11 8.40 -26.94
N PHE A 290 -13.18 8.26 -26.14
CA PHE A 290 -13.20 7.46 -24.91
C PHE A 290 -13.42 5.96 -25.23
N VAL A 291 -12.38 5.30 -25.72
CA VAL A 291 -12.39 3.89 -26.15
C VAL A 291 -11.92 2.97 -25.00
N CYS A 292 -12.32 1.71 -25.03
CA CYS A 292 -11.78 0.62 -24.19
C CYS A 292 -11.32 -0.54 -25.09
N GLU A 293 -10.30 -1.29 -24.67
CA GLU A 293 -9.78 -2.46 -25.37
C GLU A 293 -10.26 -3.77 -24.71
N PRO A 294 -10.85 -4.71 -25.47
CA PRO A 294 -11.32 -5.99 -24.92
C PRO A 294 -10.16 -6.86 -24.40
N PRO A 295 -10.41 -7.75 -23.43
CA PRO A 295 -9.35 -8.52 -22.79
C PRO A 295 -8.72 -9.54 -23.73
N MET A 296 -7.40 -9.62 -23.71
CA MET A 296 -6.60 -10.58 -24.47
C MET A 296 -5.75 -11.42 -23.53
N ILE A 297 -6.00 -12.73 -23.46
CA ILE A 297 -5.23 -13.67 -22.64
C ILE A 297 -3.86 -13.90 -23.28
N THR A 298 -2.82 -13.32 -22.70
CA THR A 298 -1.44 -13.33 -23.23
C THR A 298 -0.62 -14.53 -22.75
N HIS A 299 -0.89 -15.05 -21.55
CA HIS A 299 -0.16 -16.18 -20.99
C HIS A 299 -1.09 -17.08 -20.17
N ARG A 300 -1.05 -18.39 -20.40
CA ARG A 300 -1.80 -19.37 -19.61
C ARG A 300 -1.07 -20.70 -19.46
N THR A 301 -1.37 -21.45 -18.40
CA THR A 301 -1.06 -22.88 -18.33
C THR A 301 -1.99 -23.62 -19.32
N PRO A 302 -1.51 -24.36 -20.35
CA PRO A 302 -2.40 -25.04 -21.29
C PRO A 302 -2.89 -26.40 -20.77
N LYS A 303 -2.00 -27.12 -20.08
CA LYS A 303 -2.24 -28.43 -19.48
C LYS A 303 -1.37 -28.58 -18.23
N LEU A 304 -1.92 -29.16 -17.18
CA LEU A 304 -1.23 -29.49 -15.93
C LEU A 304 -1.59 -30.90 -15.48
N VAL A 305 -0.61 -31.63 -14.97
CA VAL A 305 -0.78 -32.97 -14.40
C VAL A 305 -0.18 -32.98 -13.00
N THR A 306 -0.98 -33.38 -12.01
CA THR A 306 -0.61 -33.35 -10.58
C THR A 306 -1.03 -34.66 -9.92
N ALA A 307 -0.28 -35.15 -8.93
CA ALA A 307 -0.67 -36.34 -8.17
C ALA A 307 -1.76 -36.01 -7.13
N VAL A 308 -2.58 -37.00 -6.74
CA VAL A 308 -3.58 -36.83 -5.67
C VAL A 308 -2.91 -36.32 -4.39
N GLY A 309 -3.50 -35.31 -3.76
CA GLY A 309 -2.99 -34.68 -2.53
C GLY A 309 -1.83 -33.69 -2.71
N GLN A 310 -1.27 -33.53 -3.92
CA GLN A 310 -0.28 -32.49 -4.21
C GLN A 310 -0.96 -31.17 -4.61
N SER A 311 -0.27 -30.05 -4.47
CA SER A 311 -0.75 -28.75 -4.91
C SER A 311 -0.53 -28.52 -6.41
N ALA A 312 -1.39 -27.70 -7.02
CA ALA A 312 -1.38 -27.36 -8.44
C ALA A 312 -1.62 -25.85 -8.62
N SER A 313 -0.95 -25.23 -9.60
CA SER A 313 -1.05 -23.79 -9.86
C SER A 313 -1.39 -23.53 -11.33
N LEU A 314 -2.60 -23.02 -11.56
CA LEU A 314 -3.13 -22.68 -12.89
C LEU A 314 -2.95 -21.18 -13.10
N LYS A 315 -2.08 -20.79 -14.04
CA LYS A 315 -1.79 -19.37 -14.31
C LYS A 315 -2.62 -18.90 -15.49
N CYS A 316 -3.21 -17.71 -15.38
CA CYS A 316 -3.83 -17.00 -16.48
C CYS A 316 -3.56 -15.50 -16.34
N LYS A 317 -2.98 -14.89 -17.37
CA LYS A 317 -2.72 -13.45 -17.45
C LYS A 317 -3.36 -12.89 -18.71
N ALA A 318 -4.13 -11.83 -18.55
CA ALA A 318 -4.70 -11.05 -19.64
C ALA A 318 -4.17 -9.61 -19.62
N VAL A 319 -4.37 -8.91 -20.74
CA VAL A 319 -4.11 -7.48 -20.95
C VAL A 319 -5.32 -6.89 -21.66
N GLY A 320 -5.65 -5.64 -21.38
CA GLY A 320 -6.75 -4.89 -21.98
C GLY A 320 -6.87 -3.53 -21.30
N ASP A 321 -7.77 -2.69 -21.79
CA ASP A 321 -8.11 -1.39 -21.19
C ASP A 321 -9.62 -1.35 -20.92
N PRO A 322 -10.09 -1.33 -19.65
CA PRO A 322 -9.30 -1.34 -18.42
C PRO A 322 -8.56 -2.65 -18.18
N ASP A 323 -7.59 -2.64 -17.26
CA ASP A 323 -6.90 -3.84 -16.76
C ASP A 323 -7.92 -4.94 -16.39
N PRO A 324 -7.92 -6.10 -17.09
CA PRO A 324 -8.98 -7.08 -16.93
C PRO A 324 -8.79 -7.96 -15.69
N TYR A 325 -9.89 -8.19 -14.96
CA TYR A 325 -9.89 -9.12 -13.84
C TYR A 325 -10.12 -10.56 -14.32
N VAL A 326 -9.51 -11.51 -13.61
CA VAL A 326 -9.55 -12.94 -13.98
C VAL A 326 -10.38 -13.72 -12.97
N ARG A 327 -11.31 -14.54 -13.48
CA ARG A 327 -12.12 -15.50 -12.73
C ARG A 327 -12.00 -16.89 -13.35
N TRP A 328 -12.19 -17.93 -12.55
CA TRP A 328 -12.06 -19.32 -12.99
C TRP A 328 -13.39 -20.07 -12.89
N ILE A 329 -13.67 -20.90 -13.89
CA ILE A 329 -14.76 -21.89 -13.88
C ILE A 329 -14.14 -23.29 -13.75
N ALA A 330 -14.66 -24.09 -12.81
CA ALA A 330 -14.27 -25.47 -12.57
C ALA A 330 -14.91 -26.44 -13.61
N PRO A 331 -14.44 -27.69 -13.72
CA PRO A 331 -14.99 -28.67 -14.67
C PRO A 331 -16.48 -28.98 -14.49
N ASP A 332 -17.06 -28.70 -13.31
CA ASP A 332 -18.49 -28.85 -13.02
C ASP A 332 -19.34 -27.65 -13.46
N GLY A 333 -18.74 -26.66 -14.12
CA GLY A 333 -19.38 -25.45 -14.63
C GLY A 333 -19.57 -24.34 -13.59
N LYS A 334 -19.14 -24.51 -12.33
CA LYS A 334 -19.28 -23.50 -11.29
C LYS A 334 -18.10 -22.54 -11.25
N LEU A 335 -18.35 -21.30 -10.79
CA LEU A 335 -17.30 -20.35 -10.47
C LEU A 335 -16.48 -20.86 -9.27
N VAL A 336 -15.16 -20.82 -9.40
CA VAL A 336 -14.23 -21.17 -8.32
C VAL A 336 -14.24 -20.04 -7.30
N ALA A 337 -14.57 -20.38 -6.04
CA ALA A 337 -14.45 -19.49 -4.90
C ALA A 337 -13.19 -19.82 -4.08
N ASN A 338 -12.79 -18.88 -3.21
CA ASN A 338 -11.72 -19.14 -2.23
C ASN A 338 -12.26 -20.04 -1.13
N THR A 339 -11.64 -21.21 -0.94
CA THR A 339 -12.00 -22.25 0.02
C THR A 339 -10.76 -22.78 0.73
N SER A 340 -10.89 -23.79 1.59
CA SER A 340 -9.73 -24.50 2.16
C SER A 340 -8.93 -25.31 1.13
N ARG A 341 -9.48 -25.57 -0.07
CA ARG A 341 -8.84 -26.35 -1.14
C ARG A 341 -8.40 -25.51 -2.34
N THR A 342 -8.98 -24.32 -2.53
CA THR A 342 -8.79 -23.47 -3.73
C THR A 342 -8.56 -22.02 -3.36
N VAL A 343 -7.56 -21.38 -3.95
CA VAL A 343 -7.26 -19.95 -3.76
C VAL A 343 -7.05 -19.28 -5.12
N SER A 344 -7.95 -18.37 -5.48
CA SER A 344 -7.81 -17.48 -6.64
C SER A 344 -7.16 -16.17 -6.19
N TYR A 345 -6.15 -15.75 -6.93
CA TYR A 345 -5.36 -14.53 -6.69
C TYR A 345 -5.72 -13.42 -7.70
N GLU A 346 -5.55 -12.16 -7.29
CA GLU A 346 -5.77 -10.98 -8.15
C GLU A 346 -4.87 -10.96 -9.40
N ASN A 347 -3.71 -11.63 -9.34
CA ASN A 347 -2.81 -11.81 -10.50
C ASN A 347 -3.33 -12.84 -11.54
N GLY A 348 -4.53 -13.38 -11.36
CA GLY A 348 -5.19 -14.37 -12.22
C GLY A 348 -4.74 -15.81 -12.03
N THR A 349 -3.87 -16.10 -11.05
CA THR A 349 -3.48 -17.47 -10.69
C THR A 349 -4.56 -18.13 -9.83
N LEU A 350 -4.86 -19.40 -10.09
CA LEU A 350 -5.66 -20.28 -9.24
C LEU A 350 -4.77 -21.40 -8.71
N ASP A 351 -4.57 -21.44 -7.39
CA ASP A 351 -3.91 -22.54 -6.71
C ASP A 351 -4.95 -23.51 -6.13
N ILE A 352 -4.77 -24.80 -6.43
CA ILE A 352 -5.48 -25.93 -5.83
C ILE A 352 -4.51 -26.54 -4.82
N LEU A 353 -4.82 -26.46 -3.53
CA LEU A 353 -3.89 -26.83 -2.46
C LEU A 353 -3.76 -28.36 -2.31
N GLU A 354 -4.84 -29.09 -2.58
CA GLU A 354 -4.91 -30.55 -2.52
C GLU A 354 -5.66 -31.09 -3.73
N ALA A 355 -4.96 -31.56 -4.76
CA ALA A 355 -5.60 -32.12 -5.95
C ALA A 355 -6.37 -33.43 -5.62
N ALA A 356 -7.63 -33.52 -6.02
CA ALA A 356 -8.47 -34.72 -5.91
C ALA A 356 -8.90 -35.22 -7.29
N LEU A 357 -9.17 -36.51 -7.43
CA LEU A 357 -9.62 -37.10 -8.70
C LEU A 357 -10.91 -36.44 -9.25
N GLY A 358 -11.75 -35.88 -8.39
CA GLY A 358 -12.95 -35.12 -8.77
C GLY A 358 -12.68 -33.73 -9.35
N ASP A 359 -11.47 -33.18 -9.19
CA ASP A 359 -11.07 -31.91 -9.79
C ASP A 359 -10.62 -32.08 -11.26
N GLN A 360 -10.46 -33.32 -11.73
CA GLN A 360 -10.01 -33.60 -13.11
C GLN A 360 -11.01 -33.09 -14.15
N GLY A 361 -10.50 -32.34 -15.13
CA GLY A 361 -11.28 -31.86 -16.27
C GLY A 361 -10.70 -30.58 -16.84
N THR A 362 -11.56 -29.78 -17.49
CA THR A 362 -11.16 -28.51 -18.09
C THR A 362 -11.56 -27.35 -17.19
N PHE A 363 -10.57 -26.68 -16.59
CA PHE A 363 -10.77 -25.37 -15.97
C PHE A 363 -10.82 -24.32 -17.07
N THR A 364 -11.69 -23.32 -16.94
CA THR A 364 -11.76 -22.20 -17.89
C THR A 364 -11.40 -20.92 -17.17
N CYS A 365 -10.30 -20.29 -17.59
CA CYS A 365 -9.99 -18.91 -17.24
C CYS A 365 -10.92 -17.98 -18.03
N ILE A 366 -11.47 -16.99 -17.36
CA ILE A 366 -12.23 -15.90 -17.98
C ILE A 366 -11.63 -14.59 -17.51
N ALA A 367 -11.08 -13.83 -18.46
CA ALA A 367 -10.65 -12.44 -18.26
C ALA A 367 -11.78 -11.52 -18.71
N SER A 368 -12.11 -10.49 -17.91
CA SER A 368 -13.27 -9.63 -18.12
C SER A 368 -12.92 -8.16 -17.83
N ASN A 369 -13.42 -7.24 -18.65
CA ASN A 369 -13.35 -5.80 -18.43
C ASN A 369 -14.56 -5.08 -19.07
N ALA A 370 -14.60 -3.75 -19.00
CA ALA A 370 -15.70 -2.94 -19.52
C ALA A 370 -15.97 -3.09 -21.04
N ALA A 371 -14.99 -3.55 -21.83
CA ALA A 371 -15.13 -3.78 -23.27
C ALA A 371 -15.59 -5.21 -23.63
N GLY A 372 -15.46 -6.19 -22.72
CA GLY A 372 -15.95 -7.55 -22.96
C GLY A 372 -15.23 -8.63 -22.15
N GLU A 373 -15.39 -9.89 -22.59
CA GLU A 373 -14.78 -11.06 -21.97
C GLU A 373 -13.97 -11.89 -22.97
N SER A 374 -12.93 -12.55 -22.46
CA SER A 374 -12.09 -13.50 -23.20
C SER A 374 -11.87 -14.73 -22.34
N THR A 375 -11.99 -15.91 -22.95
CA THR A 375 -11.95 -17.19 -22.24
C THR A 375 -10.84 -18.08 -22.77
N ALA A 376 -10.25 -18.89 -21.89
CA ALA A 376 -9.26 -19.88 -22.29
C ALA A 376 -9.36 -21.17 -21.44
N PRO A 377 -9.48 -22.35 -22.08
CA PRO A 377 -9.49 -23.62 -21.38
C PRO A 377 -8.07 -24.05 -20.95
N VAL A 378 -8.04 -24.81 -19.87
CA VAL A 378 -6.85 -25.40 -19.24
C VAL A 378 -7.17 -26.84 -18.85
N GLU A 379 -6.47 -27.82 -19.42
CA GLU A 379 -6.63 -29.22 -19.03
C GLU A 379 -5.94 -29.49 -17.69
N PHE A 380 -6.70 -29.91 -16.66
CA PHE A 380 -6.16 -30.41 -15.41
C PHE A 380 -6.41 -31.92 -15.29
N ARG A 381 -5.34 -32.70 -15.11
CA ARG A 381 -5.41 -34.15 -14.91
C ARG A 381 -4.79 -34.52 -13.57
N VAL A 382 -5.48 -35.39 -12.82
CA VAL A 382 -5.01 -35.85 -11.52
C VAL A 382 -4.63 -37.32 -11.62
N VAL A 383 -3.36 -37.65 -11.36
CA VAL A 383 -2.89 -39.04 -11.36
C VAL A 383 -2.98 -39.62 -9.94
N PRO A 384 -3.51 -40.85 -9.78
CA PRO A 384 -3.45 -41.53 -8.49
C PRO A 384 -1.99 -41.77 -8.10
N ASP A 385 -1.69 -41.65 -6.81
CA ASP A 385 -0.32 -41.75 -6.31
C ASP A 385 0.19 -43.19 -6.44
N ALA A 386 1.24 -43.40 -7.23
CA ALA A 386 1.71 -44.72 -7.63
C ALA A 386 2.59 -45.36 -6.54
N ASN A 387 1.98 -45.70 -5.40
CA ASN A 387 2.64 -46.45 -4.33
C ASN A 387 1.68 -47.53 -3.79
N GLY A 388 1.69 -48.67 -4.47
CA GLY A 388 0.76 -49.78 -4.22
C GLY A 388 1.10 -51.01 -5.06
N THR A 389 2.39 -51.36 -5.18
CA THR A 389 2.78 -52.69 -5.66
C THR A 389 2.79 -53.67 -4.50
N GLU A 390 1.76 -54.51 -4.44
CA GLU A 390 1.84 -55.80 -3.75
C GLU A 390 3.05 -56.59 -4.29
N CYS A 391 3.77 -57.24 -3.38
CA CYS A 391 4.79 -58.21 -3.74
C CYS A 391 4.10 -59.57 -3.91
N GLU A 392 3.88 -60.01 -5.15
CA GLU A 392 3.68 -61.44 -5.41
C GLU A 392 5.03 -62.11 -5.69
N GLU A 393 5.36 -63.10 -4.87
CA GLU A 393 6.43 -64.07 -5.15
C GLU A 393 5.88 -65.11 -6.14
N GLU A 394 6.55 -65.33 -7.28
CA GLU A 394 6.51 -66.65 -7.93
C GLU A 394 7.87 -67.07 -8.48
N ASP A 395 8.05 -68.39 -8.48
CA ASP A 395 9.33 -69.09 -8.52
C ASP A 395 9.84 -69.33 -9.96
N GLY A 396 11.12 -69.63 -10.11
CA GLY A 396 11.78 -69.69 -11.40
C GLY A 396 11.51 -70.99 -12.19
N ASN A 397 11.12 -70.88 -13.46
CA ASN A 397 11.42 -71.94 -14.45
C ASN A 397 11.64 -71.42 -15.89
N LYS A 398 12.46 -72.16 -16.64
CA LYS A 398 12.87 -71.84 -18.03
C LYS A 398 11.89 -72.40 -19.06
N LYS A 399 11.63 -71.65 -20.16
CA LYS A 399 12.04 -72.02 -21.54
C LYS A 399 11.56 -71.07 -22.66
N SER A 400 12.53 -70.65 -23.47
CA SER A 400 12.52 -70.63 -24.95
C SER A 400 11.35 -69.98 -25.73
N GLY A 401 11.63 -68.85 -26.39
CA GLY A 401 10.81 -68.29 -27.49
C GLY A 401 11.57 -67.22 -28.26
N THR A 402 11.98 -67.52 -29.50
CA THR A 402 12.83 -66.67 -30.36
C THR A 402 12.10 -65.50 -31.03
N ALA A 403 12.70 -64.30 -31.06
CA ALA A 403 13.10 -63.58 -32.30
C ALA A 403 13.34 -62.06 -32.09
N ARG A 404 14.45 -61.55 -32.65
CA ARG A 404 14.61 -60.17 -33.16
C ARG A 404 14.79 -60.31 -34.69
N PRO A 405 14.27 -59.39 -35.53
CA PRO A 405 14.94 -58.08 -35.72
C PRO A 405 14.01 -56.85 -35.83
N GLU A 406 14.60 -55.69 -35.51
CA GLU A 406 14.18 -54.32 -35.82
C GLU A 406 14.33 -53.97 -37.33
N PRO A 407 14.04 -52.73 -37.81
CA PRO A 407 12.94 -51.79 -37.50
C PRO A 407 12.33 -51.12 -38.76
N SER A 408 11.24 -50.34 -38.62
CA SER A 408 10.98 -49.13 -39.45
C SER A 408 9.74 -48.32 -39.02
N ASP A 409 9.94 -46.99 -38.93
CA ASP A 409 9.08 -45.83 -39.31
C ASP A 409 7.55 -45.81 -38.98
N ILE A 410 6.85 -44.68 -38.76
CA ILE A 410 6.97 -43.28 -39.19
C ILE A 410 6.36 -42.35 -38.10
N LEU A 411 6.91 -41.14 -37.84
CA LEU A 411 6.14 -39.88 -37.67
C LEU A 411 7.02 -38.61 -37.56
N ILE A 412 7.33 -38.06 -38.74
CA ILE A 412 7.32 -36.62 -39.13
C ILE A 412 7.61 -35.54 -38.06
N SER A 413 8.80 -34.93 -38.19
CA SER A 413 9.12 -33.47 -38.15
C SER A 413 8.76 -32.62 -36.89
N ALA A 414 9.65 -31.75 -36.38
CA ALA A 414 10.37 -30.75 -37.17
C ALA A 414 11.88 -30.61 -36.87
N LYS A 415 12.67 -30.46 -37.95
CA LYS A 415 14.04 -29.94 -37.90
C LYS A 415 14.03 -28.44 -37.63
N SER A 416 14.91 -27.96 -36.76
CA SER A 416 15.61 -26.70 -37.04
C SER A 416 16.79 -27.00 -37.98
N SER A 417 16.97 -26.14 -38.98
CA SER A 417 17.93 -26.35 -40.06
C SER A 417 19.31 -25.78 -39.72
N PHE A 418 20.33 -26.64 -39.68
CA PHE A 418 21.67 -26.26 -40.11
C PHE A 418 22.16 -27.25 -41.16
N SER A 419 22.63 -26.70 -42.28
CA SER A 419 23.10 -27.44 -43.45
C SER A 419 24.50 -28.02 -43.20
N ASN A 420 24.64 -29.34 -43.38
CA ASN A 420 25.95 -29.93 -43.62
C ASN A 420 26.48 -29.42 -44.97
N ASP A 421 27.72 -28.96 -45.01
CA ASP A 421 28.53 -29.20 -46.21
C ASP A 421 30.01 -29.48 -45.91
N SER A 422 30.47 -30.58 -46.51
CA SER A 422 31.86 -30.99 -46.74
C SER A 422 32.82 -31.31 -45.56
N LYS A 423 33.42 -32.50 -45.70
CA LYS A 423 34.76 -32.93 -45.26
C LYS A 423 35.07 -33.06 -43.76
N LEU A 424 35.04 -34.33 -43.35
CA LEU A 424 35.87 -34.88 -42.29
C LEU A 424 37.37 -34.75 -42.65
N GLU A 425 38.08 -33.80 -42.05
CA GLU A 425 39.53 -33.92 -41.87
C GLU A 425 39.85 -34.26 -40.41
N LYS A 426 40.72 -35.27 -40.22
CA LYS A 426 41.28 -35.63 -38.92
C LYS A 426 42.27 -34.55 -38.46
N GLY A 427 41.77 -33.54 -37.77
CA GLY A 427 42.56 -32.61 -36.97
C GLY A 427 42.37 -32.89 -35.48
N ASP A 428 43.22 -33.75 -34.90
CA ASP A 428 43.21 -34.03 -33.46
C ASP A 428 43.75 -32.82 -32.67
N LYS A 429 42.85 -31.90 -32.31
CA LYS A 429 43.10 -30.79 -31.36
C LYS A 429 41.85 -30.46 -30.53
N GLY A 430 41.66 -31.20 -29.45
CA GLY A 430 40.89 -30.77 -28.27
C GLY A 430 39.41 -30.41 -28.48
N GLY A 431 38.52 -31.39 -28.59
CA GLY A 431 37.08 -31.15 -28.49
C GLY A 431 36.62 -30.73 -27.07
N VAL A 432 35.35 -30.36 -26.95
CA VAL A 432 34.70 -30.15 -25.64
C VAL A 432 34.62 -31.50 -24.89
N VAL A 433 35.18 -31.54 -23.68
CA VAL A 433 35.23 -32.74 -22.82
C VAL A 433 34.36 -32.52 -21.58
N VAL A 434 33.49 -33.48 -21.28
CA VAL A 434 32.75 -33.52 -20.00
C VAL A 434 33.37 -34.60 -19.11
N ALA A 435 33.63 -34.24 -17.85
CA ALA A 435 34.29 -35.07 -16.86
C ALA A 435 33.58 -34.94 -15.49
N GLU A 436 34.00 -35.78 -14.53
CA GLU A 436 33.56 -35.69 -13.12
C GLU A 436 32.02 -35.68 -12.94
N VAL A 437 31.32 -36.42 -13.80
CA VAL A 437 29.85 -36.49 -13.79
C VAL A 437 29.34 -37.24 -12.56
N THR A 438 28.50 -36.55 -11.77
CA THR A 438 27.84 -37.05 -10.57
C THR A 438 26.34 -37.29 -10.82
N ALA A 439 25.53 -37.36 -9.77
CA ALA A 439 24.08 -37.36 -9.86
C ALA A 439 23.50 -35.99 -10.25
N THR A 440 24.14 -34.89 -9.81
CA THR A 440 23.59 -33.52 -9.91
C THR A 440 24.56 -32.50 -10.50
N SER A 441 25.76 -32.93 -10.90
CA SER A 441 26.78 -32.05 -11.47
C SER A 441 27.63 -32.71 -12.56
N ALA A 442 28.25 -31.89 -13.41
CA ALA A 442 29.20 -32.31 -14.44
C ALA A 442 30.19 -31.18 -14.77
N LEU A 443 31.47 -31.51 -14.92
CA LEU A 443 32.52 -30.53 -15.22
C LEU A 443 32.85 -30.51 -16.72
N VAL A 444 32.56 -29.39 -17.37
CA VAL A 444 32.83 -29.16 -18.79
C VAL A 444 34.19 -28.47 -18.94
N ARG A 445 35.00 -28.92 -19.90
CA ARG A 445 36.32 -28.35 -20.26
C ARG A 445 36.42 -28.17 -21.77
N TRP A 446 37.05 -27.10 -22.24
CA TRP A 446 37.30 -26.82 -23.66
C TRP A 446 38.69 -26.19 -23.85
N PRO A 447 39.32 -26.29 -25.03
CA PRO A 447 40.63 -25.67 -25.25
C PRO A 447 40.54 -24.13 -25.21
N PRO A 448 41.56 -23.44 -24.66
CA PRO A 448 41.66 -21.99 -24.76
C PRO A 448 41.68 -21.56 -26.24
N GLN A 449 41.07 -20.40 -26.52
CA GLN A 449 40.90 -19.87 -27.88
C GLN A 449 41.84 -18.70 -28.12
N ASP A 450 43.15 -18.92 -27.94
CA ASP A 450 44.18 -17.86 -28.01
C ASP A 450 44.36 -17.26 -29.42
N GLU A 451 43.81 -17.91 -30.46
CA GLU A 451 43.80 -17.45 -31.85
C GLU A 451 42.60 -16.52 -32.19
N LEU A 452 41.64 -16.32 -31.27
CA LEU A 452 40.42 -15.53 -31.50
C LEU A 452 40.53 -14.11 -30.92
N GLU A 453 41.02 -13.18 -31.73
CA GLU A 453 40.97 -11.74 -31.42
C GLU A 453 39.51 -11.29 -31.17
N GLY A 454 39.27 -10.59 -30.05
CA GLY A 454 37.95 -10.06 -29.71
C GLY A 454 36.97 -11.04 -29.06
N LEU A 455 37.44 -12.18 -28.52
CA LEU A 455 36.62 -13.08 -27.68
C LEU A 455 36.02 -12.30 -26.48
N ARG A 456 34.68 -12.28 -26.38
CA ARG A 456 33.97 -11.63 -25.26
C ARG A 456 33.58 -12.62 -24.16
N MET A 457 33.14 -13.81 -24.54
CA MET A 457 32.54 -14.81 -23.64
C MET A 457 32.36 -16.16 -24.34
N TYR A 458 32.13 -17.22 -23.57
CA TYR A 458 31.62 -18.49 -24.07
C TYR A 458 30.13 -18.64 -23.73
N GLN A 459 29.40 -19.39 -24.55
CA GLN A 459 28.03 -19.78 -24.31
C GLN A 459 27.97 -21.30 -24.29
N ILE A 460 27.58 -21.88 -23.15
CA ILE A 460 27.24 -23.30 -23.04
C ILE A 460 25.75 -23.43 -23.27
N GLN A 461 25.33 -24.36 -24.12
CA GLN A 461 23.93 -24.72 -24.35
C GLN A 461 23.75 -26.20 -24.03
N TYR A 462 22.71 -26.57 -23.28
CA TYR A 462 22.39 -27.97 -22.99
C TYR A 462 20.90 -28.20 -22.81
N ASN A 463 20.43 -29.38 -23.18
CA ASN A 463 19.08 -29.88 -22.92
C ASN A 463 19.15 -31.28 -22.31
N SER A 464 18.03 -31.73 -21.74
CA SER A 464 17.90 -33.09 -21.23
C SER A 464 16.94 -33.90 -22.11
N SER A 465 17.06 -35.22 -22.10
CA SER A 465 16.14 -36.14 -22.79
C SER A 465 14.67 -36.06 -22.32
N ALA A 466 14.39 -35.32 -21.24
CA ALA A 466 13.04 -35.09 -20.70
C ALA A 466 12.63 -33.59 -20.68
N ASP A 467 13.49 -32.68 -21.14
CA ASP A 467 13.23 -31.23 -21.11
C ASP A 467 13.23 -30.68 -22.55
N GLU A 468 12.09 -30.14 -23.02
CA GLU A 468 11.96 -29.53 -24.37
C GLU A 468 12.63 -28.13 -24.45
N ILE A 469 13.24 -27.65 -23.37
CA ILE A 469 13.81 -26.31 -23.24
C ILE A 469 15.34 -26.38 -23.30
N LEU A 470 15.94 -25.66 -24.24
CA LEU A 470 17.39 -25.49 -24.34
C LEU A 470 17.88 -24.48 -23.29
N VAL A 471 18.61 -24.94 -22.29
CA VAL A 471 19.21 -24.10 -21.24
C VAL A 471 20.53 -23.55 -21.73
N TYR A 472 20.78 -22.25 -21.55
CA TYR A 472 22.07 -21.63 -21.85
C TYR A 472 22.72 -20.97 -20.63
N ARG A 473 24.06 -20.99 -20.60
CA ARG A 473 24.90 -20.35 -19.58
C ARG A 473 25.99 -19.53 -20.25
N MET A 474 26.13 -18.28 -19.81
CA MET A 474 27.13 -17.34 -20.31
C MET A 474 28.35 -17.37 -19.39
N ILE A 475 29.51 -17.73 -19.94
CA ILE A 475 30.76 -17.94 -19.19
C ILE A 475 31.78 -16.86 -19.59
N PRO A 476 32.52 -16.24 -18.66
CA PRO A 476 33.55 -15.25 -18.98
C PRO A 476 34.65 -15.78 -19.92
N ALA A 477 35.20 -14.91 -20.77
CA ALA A 477 36.31 -15.23 -21.68
C ALA A 477 37.56 -15.92 -21.06
N PRO A 478 38.02 -15.61 -19.83
CA PRO A 478 39.18 -16.29 -19.25
C PRO A 478 38.92 -17.74 -18.77
N SER A 479 37.68 -18.23 -18.82
CA SER A 479 37.33 -19.58 -18.36
C SER A 479 37.57 -20.63 -19.44
N ALA A 480 38.40 -21.64 -19.15
CA ALA A 480 38.57 -22.85 -19.97
C ALA A 480 37.76 -24.06 -19.46
N SER A 481 37.02 -23.88 -18.36
CA SER A 481 36.16 -24.91 -17.77
C SER A 481 34.99 -24.30 -17.02
N PHE A 482 33.92 -25.09 -16.84
CA PHE A 482 32.74 -24.71 -16.06
C PHE A 482 32.07 -25.93 -15.43
N SER A 483 31.75 -25.82 -14.14
CA SER A 483 31.01 -26.86 -13.41
C SER A 483 29.51 -26.58 -13.53
N LEU A 484 28.77 -27.49 -14.18
CA LEU A 484 27.32 -27.51 -14.14
C LEU A 484 26.87 -28.07 -12.79
N SER A 485 26.06 -27.32 -12.07
CA SER A 485 25.27 -27.77 -10.92
C SER A 485 23.82 -28.01 -11.31
N ASP A 486 23.03 -28.55 -10.38
CA ASP A 486 21.57 -28.64 -10.45
C ASP A 486 21.04 -29.47 -11.64
N LEU A 487 21.83 -30.43 -12.10
CA LEU A 487 21.37 -31.45 -13.05
C LEU A 487 20.44 -32.44 -12.34
N ALA A 488 19.46 -32.96 -13.07
CA ALA A 488 18.60 -34.01 -12.56
C ALA A 488 19.31 -35.38 -12.66
N PRO A 489 19.22 -36.25 -11.63
CA PRO A 489 19.84 -37.57 -11.64
C PRO A 489 19.19 -38.53 -12.64
N GLY A 490 19.98 -39.46 -13.16
CA GLY A 490 19.51 -40.50 -14.08
C GLY A 490 19.02 -40.01 -15.45
N ARG A 491 19.44 -38.82 -15.89
CA ARG A 491 19.03 -38.23 -17.18
C ARG A 491 20.19 -38.17 -18.18
N HIS A 492 19.85 -38.23 -19.47
CA HIS A 492 20.78 -37.96 -20.56
C HIS A 492 20.78 -36.46 -20.89
N TYR A 493 21.96 -35.93 -21.25
CA TYR A 493 22.18 -34.54 -21.61
C TYR A 493 23.00 -34.46 -22.90
N GLU A 494 22.59 -33.56 -23.80
CA GLU A 494 23.39 -33.11 -24.94
C GLU A 494 23.81 -31.66 -24.69
N LEU A 495 25.10 -31.37 -24.86
CA LEU A 495 25.71 -30.10 -24.51
C LEU A 495 26.63 -29.61 -25.63
N CYS A 496 26.54 -28.32 -25.97
CA CYS A 496 27.43 -27.65 -26.91
C CYS A 496 28.06 -26.40 -26.29
N VAL A 497 29.29 -26.08 -26.66
CA VAL A 497 29.98 -24.84 -26.28
C VAL A 497 30.25 -24.00 -27.52
N LEU A 498 29.93 -22.70 -27.45
CA LEU A 498 30.19 -21.72 -28.49
C LEU A 498 31.08 -20.60 -27.93
N ALA A 499 32.01 -20.10 -28.75
CA ALA A 499 32.75 -18.87 -28.50
C ALA A 499 31.99 -17.68 -29.10
N VAL A 500 31.83 -16.59 -28.36
CA VAL A 500 31.20 -15.34 -28.80
C VAL A 500 32.26 -14.26 -28.89
N PHE A 501 32.46 -13.69 -30.09
CA PHE A 501 33.51 -12.73 -30.38
C PHE A 501 32.97 -11.51 -31.14
N SER A 502 33.67 -10.39 -31.07
CA SER A 502 33.39 -9.21 -31.90
C SER A 502 34.05 -9.34 -33.26
N ASP A 503 33.27 -9.36 -34.34
CA ASP A 503 33.84 -9.21 -35.68
C ASP A 503 34.36 -7.78 -35.89
N ALA A 504 35.65 -7.67 -36.23
CA ALA A 504 36.35 -6.41 -36.46
C ALA A 504 35.80 -5.60 -37.66
N ARG A 505 34.99 -6.22 -38.55
CA ARG A 505 34.36 -5.54 -39.69
C ARG A 505 32.93 -5.06 -39.45
N SER A 506 32.13 -5.75 -38.64
CA SER A 506 30.71 -5.43 -38.44
C SER A 506 30.35 -4.92 -37.04
N SER A 507 31.24 -5.02 -36.04
CA SER A 507 31.01 -4.70 -34.62
C SER A 507 29.92 -5.53 -33.89
N LEU A 508 29.18 -6.35 -34.65
CA LEU A 508 28.16 -7.27 -34.16
C LEU A 508 28.80 -8.50 -33.46
N PRO A 509 28.09 -9.12 -32.49
CA PRO A 509 28.54 -10.36 -31.88
C PRO A 509 28.35 -11.54 -32.84
N ALA A 510 29.44 -12.21 -33.19
CA ALA A 510 29.46 -13.45 -33.96
C ALA A 510 29.69 -14.65 -33.03
N THR A 511 29.18 -15.83 -33.42
CA THR A 511 29.32 -17.07 -32.65
C THR A 511 30.02 -18.17 -33.45
N ARG A 512 30.92 -18.90 -32.81
CA ARG A 512 31.62 -20.07 -33.39
C ARG A 512 31.43 -21.29 -32.48
N PRO A 513 30.88 -22.42 -32.96
CA PRO A 513 30.81 -23.64 -32.17
C PRO A 513 32.22 -24.21 -31.93
N LEU A 514 32.53 -24.57 -30.69
CA LEU A 514 33.79 -25.24 -30.30
C LEU A 514 33.65 -26.76 -30.25
N GLY A 515 32.43 -27.26 -30.05
CA GLY A 515 32.11 -28.68 -30.05
C GLY A 515 30.89 -29.00 -29.20
N CYS A 516 30.42 -30.24 -29.32
CA CYS A 516 29.33 -30.79 -28.53
C CYS A 516 29.73 -32.14 -27.91
N SER A 517 29.14 -32.46 -26.77
CA SER A 517 29.39 -33.67 -25.98
C SER A 517 28.06 -34.19 -25.41
N ARG A 518 27.95 -35.51 -25.29
CA ARG A 518 26.78 -36.18 -24.71
C ARG A 518 27.20 -36.94 -23.46
N PHE A 519 26.46 -36.77 -22.38
CA PHE A 519 26.74 -37.42 -21.10
C PHE A 519 25.46 -37.79 -20.36
N SER A 520 25.58 -38.59 -19.31
CA SER A 520 24.43 -39.06 -18.51
C SER A 520 24.74 -38.91 -17.03
N THR A 521 23.84 -38.31 -16.26
CA THR A 521 24.00 -38.20 -14.80
C THR A 521 23.78 -39.55 -14.13
N ARG A 522 24.45 -39.77 -13.00
CA ARG A 522 24.29 -41.01 -12.23
C ARG A 522 22.88 -41.06 -11.61
N ALA A 523 22.30 -42.24 -11.51
CA ALA A 523 21.10 -42.45 -10.72
C ALA A 523 21.44 -42.33 -9.22
N GLU A 524 20.83 -41.38 -8.51
CA GLU A 524 20.93 -41.29 -7.06
C GLU A 524 19.90 -42.22 -6.42
N PHE A 525 20.29 -43.48 -6.19
CA PHE A 525 19.56 -44.32 -5.25
C PHE A 525 19.76 -43.76 -3.84
N ARG A 526 18.81 -42.96 -3.36
CA ARG A 526 18.67 -42.71 -1.93
C ARG A 526 18.18 -43.98 -1.27
N PRO A 527 18.96 -44.68 -0.43
CA PRO A 527 18.39 -45.71 0.41
C PRO A 527 17.37 -45.05 1.33
N CYS A 528 16.14 -45.54 1.33
CA CYS A 528 15.11 -45.14 2.27
C CYS A 528 15.53 -45.53 3.69
N ARG A 529 16.37 -44.71 4.32
CA ARG A 529 16.44 -44.69 5.78
C ARG A 529 15.11 -44.13 6.27
N SER A 530 14.33 -45.01 6.88
CA SER A 530 13.25 -44.66 7.78
C SER A 530 13.66 -43.44 8.60
N LEU A 531 12.82 -42.41 8.60
CA LEU A 531 12.96 -41.25 9.44
C LEU A 531 12.54 -41.63 10.87
N GLN A 532 13.28 -42.57 11.47
CA GLN A 532 13.26 -42.79 12.90
C GLN A 532 13.71 -41.47 13.52
N ALA A 533 12.72 -40.73 14.02
CA ALA A 533 12.85 -39.35 14.39
C ALA A 533 14.09 -39.13 15.26
N GLN A 534 14.86 -38.07 14.96
CA GLN A 534 15.78 -37.49 15.95
C GLN A 534 14.95 -36.84 17.07
N LEU A 535 14.33 -37.69 17.89
CA LEU A 535 13.57 -37.35 19.11
C LEU A 535 14.47 -36.83 20.24
N LEU A 536 15.73 -36.50 19.92
CA LEU A 536 16.67 -35.74 20.75
C LEU A 536 16.80 -34.27 20.33
N GLY A 537 16.39 -33.89 19.12
CA GLY A 537 16.40 -32.49 18.67
C GLY A 537 15.28 -31.67 19.30
N GLY A 538 14.04 -32.17 19.23
CA GLY A 538 12.87 -31.49 19.81
C GLY A 538 12.95 -31.34 21.33
N THR A 539 13.43 -32.37 22.04
CA THR A 539 13.64 -32.33 23.49
C THR A 539 14.78 -31.38 23.86
N MET A 540 15.90 -31.35 23.13
CA MET A 540 16.95 -30.34 23.34
C MET A 540 16.43 -28.91 23.10
N ILE A 541 15.64 -28.65 22.06
CA ILE A 541 15.10 -27.31 21.77
C ILE A 541 14.09 -26.88 22.86
N ILE A 542 13.22 -27.78 23.32
CA ILE A 542 12.27 -27.50 24.42
C ILE A 542 13.01 -27.30 25.75
N VAL A 543 14.05 -28.08 26.04
CA VAL A 543 14.85 -27.94 27.27
C VAL A 543 15.70 -26.67 27.24
N ILE A 544 16.38 -26.36 26.13
CA ILE A 544 17.17 -25.12 25.98
C ILE A 544 16.24 -23.90 26.02
N GLY A 545 15.11 -23.93 25.31
CA GLY A 545 14.09 -22.89 25.37
C GLY A 545 13.52 -22.70 26.78
N GLY A 546 13.22 -23.80 27.48
CA GLY A 546 12.76 -23.78 28.86
C GLY A 546 13.79 -23.22 29.84
N ILE A 547 15.07 -23.56 29.69
CA ILE A 547 16.17 -23.01 30.49
C ILE A 547 16.34 -21.51 30.22
N ILE A 548 16.25 -21.06 28.96
CA ILE A 548 16.32 -19.63 28.61
C ILE A 548 15.13 -18.87 29.23
N VAL A 549 13.89 -19.37 29.08
CA VAL A 549 12.71 -18.73 29.68
C VAL A 549 12.79 -18.71 31.21
N ALA A 550 13.21 -19.80 31.85
CA ALA A 550 13.38 -19.86 33.31
C ALA A 550 14.48 -18.90 33.81
N SER A 551 15.63 -18.83 33.13
CA SER A 551 16.72 -17.93 33.51
C SER A 551 16.39 -16.45 33.27
N VAL A 552 15.65 -16.12 32.21
CA VAL A 552 15.10 -14.78 31.99
C VAL A 552 14.07 -14.41 33.08
N LEU A 553 13.16 -15.32 33.45
CA LEU A 553 12.20 -15.07 34.53
C LEU A 553 12.88 -14.89 35.89
N VAL A 554 13.91 -15.68 36.20
CA VAL A 554 14.73 -15.52 37.41
C VAL A 554 15.47 -14.18 37.38
N PHE A 555 16.04 -13.77 36.24
CA PHE A 555 16.71 -12.48 36.10
C PHE A 555 15.74 -11.30 36.29
N ILE A 556 14.54 -11.36 35.71
CA ILE A 556 13.46 -10.39 35.93
C ILE A 556 13.06 -10.36 37.41
N PHE A 557 12.93 -11.51 38.07
CA PHE A 557 12.59 -11.57 39.49
C PHE A 557 13.70 -10.99 40.39
N ILE A 558 14.98 -11.22 40.05
CA ILE A 558 16.13 -10.61 40.72
C ILE A 558 16.15 -9.10 40.50
N LEU A 559 15.83 -8.60 39.30
CA LEU A 559 15.70 -7.16 39.03
C LEU A 559 14.53 -6.55 39.81
N LEU A 560 13.37 -7.21 39.88
CA LEU A 560 12.23 -6.78 40.68
C LEU A 560 12.53 -6.80 42.19
N MET A 561 13.28 -7.81 42.68
CA MET A 561 13.77 -7.85 44.05
C MET A 561 14.78 -6.74 44.33
N LYS A 562 15.77 -6.49 43.46
CA LYS A 562 16.70 -5.36 43.58
C LYS A 562 15.99 -4.02 43.55
N TYR A 563 15.02 -3.83 42.65
CA TYR A 563 14.19 -2.64 42.57
C TYR A 563 13.39 -2.44 43.87
N LYS A 564 12.78 -3.50 44.39
CA LYS A 564 12.01 -3.48 45.65
C LYS A 564 12.90 -3.26 46.89
N ILE A 565 14.13 -3.77 46.90
CA ILE A 565 15.12 -3.51 47.96
C ILE A 565 15.64 -2.07 47.89
N HIS A 566 15.90 -1.54 46.70
CA HIS A 566 16.40 -0.17 46.54
C HIS A 566 15.33 0.89 46.87
N ASN A 567 14.05 0.57 46.70
CA ASN A 567 12.93 1.43 47.08
C ASN A 567 12.56 1.38 48.58
N ASN A 568 13.27 0.61 49.41
CA ASN A 568 12.92 0.37 50.81
C ASN A 568 13.90 0.98 51.83
N HIS A 569 14.52 2.12 51.50
CA HIS A 569 15.19 2.98 52.48
C HIS A 569 14.35 4.23 52.80
N PRO A 570 13.94 4.43 54.08
CA PRO A 570 13.20 5.61 54.48
C PRO A 570 14.09 6.86 54.61
N LYS A 571 13.45 8.02 54.44
CA LYS A 571 14.02 9.38 54.39
C LYS A 571 15.00 9.69 55.54
N SER A 572 16.11 10.36 55.24
CA SER A 572 16.68 11.36 56.16
C SER A 572 17.31 12.56 55.44
N LYS A 573 17.22 13.69 56.14
CA LYS A 573 17.51 15.08 55.78
C LYS A 573 18.95 15.33 55.29
N GLY A 574 19.14 16.35 54.44
CA GLY A 574 20.20 17.32 54.73
C GLY A 574 20.89 18.03 53.55
N LYS A 575 20.71 19.36 53.53
CA LYS A 575 21.60 20.41 52.98
C LYS A 575 21.69 20.62 51.46
N SER A 576 21.37 21.87 51.12
CA SER A 576 21.75 22.61 49.93
C SER A 576 23.27 22.73 49.76
N ASN A 577 23.72 22.95 48.52
CA ASN A 577 24.21 24.29 48.15
C ASN A 577 24.24 24.50 46.62
N VAL A 578 24.12 25.77 46.25
CA VAL A 578 24.18 26.31 44.89
C VAL A 578 25.61 26.75 44.58
N CYS A 579 25.92 26.88 43.27
CA CYS A 579 27.01 27.62 42.61
C CYS A 579 27.92 26.71 41.76
N SER A 580 28.49 27.11 40.63
CA SER A 580 28.19 28.09 39.56
C SER A 580 29.47 28.20 38.70
N GLN A 581 29.34 28.01 37.39
CA GLN A 581 30.16 28.60 36.32
C GLN A 581 31.72 28.58 36.29
N THR A 582 32.19 28.33 35.05
CA THR A 582 33.32 28.97 34.33
C THR A 582 34.81 28.62 34.58
N ASN A 583 35.41 28.10 33.49
CA ASN A 583 36.67 28.48 32.82
C ASN A 583 38.07 28.30 33.47
N GLY A 584 39.02 27.93 32.60
CA GLY A 584 40.48 28.00 32.77
C GLY A 584 41.11 26.62 33.01
N SER A 585 41.79 25.97 32.04
CA SER A 585 43.16 26.25 31.55
C SER A 585 44.25 26.03 32.64
N GLN A 586 45.37 25.34 32.42
CA GLN A 586 45.98 24.80 31.19
C GLN A 586 47.15 23.83 31.54
N SER A 587 47.72 23.17 30.52
CA SER A 587 49.04 22.48 30.52
C SER A 587 49.12 21.10 31.21
N GLY A 588 49.75 20.07 30.62
CA GLY A 588 50.31 19.98 29.26
C GLY A 588 51.26 18.77 29.06
N SER A 589 51.57 18.44 27.79
CA SER A 589 52.55 17.42 27.33
C SER A 589 52.11 15.95 27.52
N MET A 590 52.30 14.96 26.62
CA MET A 590 52.75 14.83 25.21
C MET A 590 52.25 13.44 24.73
N GLY A 591 51.94 13.12 23.47
CA GLY A 591 51.82 13.90 22.22
C GLY A 591 51.66 12.95 21.00
N ARG A 592 51.27 13.50 19.82
CA ARG A 592 51.32 12.90 18.44
C ARG A 592 50.44 11.65 18.14
N SER A 593 50.00 11.37 16.89
CA SER A 593 49.76 12.18 15.65
C SER A 593 49.05 11.32 14.56
N SER A 594 48.43 11.84 13.48
CA SER A 594 47.54 13.02 13.29
C SER A 594 47.06 13.18 11.81
N SER A 595 45.89 12.66 11.44
CA SER A 595 45.17 12.97 10.16
C SER A 595 43.67 13.16 10.46
N LYS A 596 42.99 14.30 10.25
CA LYS A 596 42.89 15.25 9.11
C LYS A 596 42.41 14.55 7.82
N LEU A 597 41.44 15.07 7.06
CA LEU A 597 41.04 16.48 6.87
C LEU A 597 39.64 16.88 7.37
N ALA A 598 39.43 18.19 7.44
CA ALA A 598 38.13 18.85 7.53
C ALA A 598 37.97 19.86 6.38
N GLY A 599 36.72 20.14 6.00
CA GLY A 599 36.25 21.50 5.69
C GLY A 599 36.30 22.03 4.26
N SER A 600 35.19 22.69 3.90
CA SER A 600 35.13 24.09 3.43
C SER A 600 34.52 24.35 2.04
N TRP A 601 33.97 25.58 1.92
CA TRP A 601 33.45 26.31 0.75
C TRP A 601 32.02 25.94 0.33
N GLN A 602 30.96 26.72 0.59
CA GLN A 602 30.63 28.15 0.36
C GLN A 602 30.21 28.53 -1.07
N GLN A 603 29.05 29.20 -1.12
CA GLN A 603 28.60 30.25 -2.05
C GLN A 603 28.47 29.94 -3.55
N LEU A 604 27.22 29.99 -4.02
CA LEU A 604 26.63 30.87 -5.05
C LEU A 604 25.12 30.48 -5.09
N GLU A 605 24.14 31.35 -5.36
CA GLU A 605 24.14 32.57 -6.18
C GLU A 605 23.49 33.79 -5.49
N ASN A 606 23.54 34.91 -6.21
CA ASN A 606 23.06 36.24 -5.85
C ASN A 606 22.35 36.85 -7.10
N SER A 607 21.60 37.95 -6.92
CA SER A 607 21.14 38.94 -7.93
C SER A 607 19.82 38.73 -8.72
N GLY A 608 19.21 39.89 -9.06
CA GLY A 608 18.01 40.08 -9.91
C GLY A 608 16.68 40.14 -9.15
N MET A 609 16.05 41.27 -8.80
CA MET A 609 16.16 42.70 -9.16
C MET A 609 15.61 43.09 -10.55
N GLY A 610 14.45 43.77 -10.58
CA GLY A 610 13.78 44.33 -11.76
C GLY A 610 12.40 43.71 -12.04
N GLY A 611 11.31 44.46 -12.27
CA GLY A 611 11.20 45.92 -12.34
C GLY A 611 9.74 46.44 -12.25
N LYS A 612 9.60 47.77 -12.21
CA LYS A 612 8.30 48.47 -12.25
C LYS A 612 7.69 48.42 -13.66
N GLY A 613 6.37 48.32 -13.74
CA GLY A 613 5.57 48.67 -14.92
C GLY A 613 4.35 49.49 -14.50
N ARG A 614 4.11 50.66 -15.10
CA ARG A 614 3.04 51.61 -14.74
C ARG A 614 2.47 52.21 -16.03
N GLY A 615 1.14 52.31 -16.14
CA GLY A 615 0.41 52.91 -17.27
C GLY A 615 -0.72 51.99 -17.77
N GLY A 616 -1.90 52.46 -18.19
CA GLY A 616 -2.39 53.86 -18.30
C GLY A 616 -2.89 54.17 -19.72
N GLY A 617 -4.14 54.63 -19.85
CA GLY A 617 -4.89 54.78 -21.12
C GLY A 617 -5.81 53.57 -21.36
N GLU A 618 -7.14 53.64 -21.52
CA GLU A 618 -8.07 54.77 -21.78
C GLU A 618 -7.90 55.45 -23.15
N TRP A 619 -9.01 55.93 -23.72
CA TRP A 619 -9.25 56.37 -25.12
C TRP A 619 -9.41 55.21 -26.13
N GLU A 620 -10.30 55.26 -27.13
CA GLU A 620 -11.61 55.92 -27.31
C GLU A 620 -12.27 55.28 -28.56
N GLY A 621 -13.61 55.28 -28.71
CA GLY A 621 -14.26 54.52 -29.81
C GLY A 621 -15.77 54.73 -29.89
N GLU A 622 -16.18 55.94 -30.24
CA GLU A 622 -17.55 56.47 -30.19
C GLU A 622 -18.41 56.15 -31.45
N LYS A 623 -19.74 56.36 -31.32
CA LYS A 623 -20.82 56.34 -32.36
C LYS A 623 -21.31 54.94 -32.74
N GLY A 624 -22.61 54.64 -32.89
CA GLY A 624 -23.82 55.42 -33.24
C GLY A 624 -24.54 54.60 -34.35
N GLU A 625 -25.86 54.51 -34.54
CA GLU A 625 -27.07 55.27 -34.12
C GLU A 625 -28.21 54.26 -33.80
N GLY A 626 -29.20 54.57 -32.96
CA GLY A 626 -30.58 54.98 -33.34
C GLY A 626 -31.58 54.00 -32.68
N GLY A 627 -32.66 54.40 -31.99
CA GLY A 627 -33.87 55.09 -32.50
C GLY A 627 -34.81 54.06 -33.18
N GLU A 628 -36.10 53.89 -32.85
CA GLU A 628 -37.02 54.60 -31.94
C GLU A 628 -38.33 53.78 -31.77
N GLY A 629 -39.12 54.03 -30.69
CA GLY A 629 -40.54 53.62 -30.56
C GLY A 629 -40.84 52.13 -30.28
N GLY A 630 -41.92 51.77 -29.56
CA GLY A 630 -42.91 52.59 -28.85
C GLY A 630 -44.22 51.82 -28.59
N SER A 631 -44.90 52.13 -27.49
CA SER A 631 -46.09 51.45 -26.89
C SER A 631 -45.77 50.31 -25.92
#